data_AF-A0A258L971-F1
#
_entry.id   AF-A0A258L971-F1
#
_cell.length_a   1.000
_cell.length_b   1.000
_cell.length_c   1.000
_cell.angle_alpha   90.00
_cell.angle_beta   90.00
_cell.angle_gamma   90.00
#
_symmetry.space_group_name_H-M   'P 1'
#
loop_
_entity.id
_entity.type
_entity.pdbx_description
1 polymer ?
#
loop_
_entity_poly.entity_id
_entity_poly.type
_entity_poly.pdbx_seq_one_letter_code
_entity_poly.pdbx_strand_id
1 'polypeptide(L)'
;MLKKQQECSLKRLEQHIGKTHKVLIDGFSKKSDNDFSGKSEHNITVVFPVNKAYKAGDYVDVTIERCTPATLIGKIKADVEI
;
A
#
# COMPACT_ATOMS: atom_id res chain seq x y z
N MET A 1 -26.06 -4.54 -13.77
CA MET A 1 -25.69 -4.70 -12.35
C MET A 1 -24.16 -4.75 -12.24
N LEU A 2 -23.47 -3.63 -12.02
CA LEU A 2 -22.00 -3.61 -11.87
C LEU A 2 -21.49 -2.54 -10.86
N LYS A 3 -22.39 -1.77 -10.22
CA LYS A 3 -22.01 -0.69 -9.30
C LYS A 3 -21.90 -1.12 -7.83
N LYS A 4 -22.65 -2.14 -7.39
CA LYS A 4 -22.71 -2.56 -5.98
C LYS A 4 -21.48 -3.32 -5.45
N GLN A 5 -20.66 -3.93 -6.31
CA GLN A 5 -19.49 -4.67 -5.85
C GLN A 5 -18.31 -3.77 -5.45
N GLN A 6 -18.21 -2.58 -6.05
CA GLN A 6 -17.12 -1.64 -5.74
C GLN A 6 -17.33 -0.94 -4.40
N GLU A 7 -18.58 -0.65 -4.03
CA GLU A 7 -18.92 0.04 -2.77
C GLU A 7 -18.53 -0.79 -1.53
N CYS A 8 -18.77 -2.11 -1.55
CA CYS A 8 -18.39 -2.97 -0.42
C CYS A 8 -16.87 -3.08 -0.24
N SER A 9 -16.10 -3.11 -1.34
CA SER A 9 -14.65 -3.24 -1.28
C SER A 9 -13.99 -1.97 -0.76
N LEU A 10 -14.45 -0.80 -1.21
CA LEU A 10 -13.99 0.50 -0.71
C LEU A 10 -14.19 0.61 0.80
N LYS A 11 -15.39 0.32 1.29
CA LYS A 11 -15.72 0.46 2.71
C LYS A 11 -14.87 -0.44 3.62
N ARG A 12 -14.45 -1.62 3.13
CA ARG A 12 -13.52 -2.50 3.84
C ARG A 12 -12.12 -1.92 3.86
N LEU A 13 -11.62 -1.44 2.71
CA LEU A 13 -10.31 -0.82 2.58
C LEU A 13 -10.20 0.47 3.41
N GLU A 14 -11.29 1.23 3.54
CA GLU A 14 -11.35 2.44 4.38
C GLU A 14 -11.08 2.14 5.86
N GLN A 15 -11.42 0.94 6.35
CA GLN A 15 -11.11 0.50 7.73
C GLN A 15 -9.60 0.29 7.98
N HIS A 16 -8.81 0.25 6.91
CA HIS A 16 -7.35 0.16 6.98
C HIS A 16 -6.67 1.53 6.88
N ILE A 17 -7.40 2.60 6.54
CA ILE A 17 -6.84 3.96 6.54
C ILE A 17 -6.43 4.33 7.97
N GLY A 18 -5.22 4.87 8.12
CA GLY A 18 -4.60 5.20 9.40
C GLY A 18 -3.94 4.01 10.12
N LYS A 19 -4.07 2.78 9.59
CA LYS A 19 -3.34 1.62 10.09
C LYS A 19 -2.01 1.44 9.36
N THR A 20 -1.05 0.89 10.07
CA THR A 20 0.24 0.50 9.51
C THR A 20 0.20 -0.98 9.21
N HIS A 21 0.54 -1.35 7.98
CA HIS A 21 0.63 -2.73 7.55
C HIS A 21 2.04 -3.02 7.05
N LYS A 22 2.53 -4.22 7.36
CA LYS A 22 3.79 -4.71 6.82
C LYS A 22 3.58 -5.14 5.37
N VAL A 23 4.35 -4.54 4.48
CA VAL A 23 4.28 -4.73 3.03
C VAL A 23 5.62 -5.23 2.52
N LEU A 24 5.60 -6.33 1.79
CA LEU A 24 6.76 -6.83 1.05
C LEU A 24 6.86 -6.08 -0.27
N ILE A 25 8.00 -5.43 -0.53
CA ILE A 25 8.25 -4.74 -1.79
C ILE A 25 8.44 -5.79 -2.89
N ASP A 26 7.54 -5.81 -3.88
CA ASP A 26 7.66 -6.67 -5.06
C ASP A 26 8.63 -6.05 -6.07
N GLY A 27 8.55 -4.73 -6.23
CA GLY A 27 9.42 -3.94 -7.11
C GLY A 27 8.78 -2.62 -7.51
N PHE A 28 9.31 -2.02 -8.58
CA PHE A 28 8.77 -0.79 -9.14
C PHE A 28 7.44 -1.03 -9.85
N SER A 29 6.55 -0.05 -9.74
CA SER A 29 5.23 -0.12 -10.33
C SER A 29 5.33 0.02 -11.86
N LYS A 30 4.61 -0.80 -12.63
CA LYS A 30 4.63 -0.80 -14.12
C LYS A 30 4.32 0.56 -14.77
N LYS A 31 3.74 1.50 -14.01
CA LYS A 31 3.39 2.85 -14.48
C LYS A 31 4.46 3.90 -14.23
N SER A 32 5.36 3.69 -13.27
CA SER A 32 6.39 4.67 -12.93
C SER A 32 7.47 4.04 -12.08
N ASP A 33 8.72 4.32 -12.42
CA ASP A 33 9.91 3.94 -11.64
C ASP A 33 10.00 4.68 -10.29
N ASN A 34 9.04 5.57 -10.01
CA ASN A 34 8.98 6.39 -8.81
C ASN A 34 7.98 5.90 -7.75
N ASP A 35 7.22 4.83 -8.05
CA ASP A 35 6.30 4.21 -7.10
C ASP A 35 6.67 2.74 -6.90
N PHE A 36 6.77 2.30 -5.66
CA PHE A 36 6.89 0.87 -5.34
C PHE A 36 5.51 0.24 -5.26
N SER A 37 5.44 -1.00 -5.74
CA SER A 37 4.31 -1.88 -5.50
C SER A 37 4.72 -3.01 -4.57
N GLY A 38 3.90 -3.27 -3.57
CA GLY A 38 4.11 -4.38 -2.65
C GLY A 38 2.79 -5.03 -2.24
N LYS A 39 2.91 -6.18 -1.58
CA LYS A 39 1.77 -6.90 -1.02
C LYS A 39 1.84 -6.90 0.49
N SER A 40 0.73 -6.55 1.12
CA SER A 40 0.54 -6.68 2.57
C SER A 40 0.29 -8.14 2.97
N GLU A 41 0.33 -8.44 4.27
CA GLU A 41 -0.05 -9.73 4.85
C GLU A 41 -1.43 -10.25 4.37
N HIS A 42 -2.35 -9.32 4.12
CA HIS A 42 -3.70 -9.62 3.63
C HIS A 42 -3.75 -9.83 2.11
N ASN A 43 -2.59 -9.98 1.45
CA ASN A 43 -2.42 -10.05 0.00
C ASN A 43 -2.95 -8.82 -0.76
N ILE A 44 -3.22 -7.73 -0.06
CA ILE A 44 -3.70 -6.47 -0.64
C ILE A 44 -2.52 -5.75 -1.26
N THR A 45 -2.66 -5.34 -2.51
CA THR A 45 -1.68 -4.52 -3.21
C THR A 45 -1.65 -3.13 -2.59
N VAL A 46 -0.47 -2.73 -2.13
CA VAL A 46 -0.18 -1.42 -1.57
C VAL A 46 0.83 -0.73 -2.47
N VAL A 47 0.50 0.50 -2.86
CA VAL A 47 1.38 1.37 -3.65
C VAL A 47 1.85 2.51 -2.76
N PHE A 48 3.14 2.77 -2.78
CA PHE A 48 3.76 3.82 -1.97
C PHE A 48 4.96 4.39 -2.73
N PRO A 49 5.32 5.66 -2.50
CA PRO A 49 6.42 6.29 -3.22
C PRO A 49 7.74 5.56 -2.95
N VAL A 50 8.60 5.47 -3.97
CA VAL A 50 9.91 4.82 -3.81
C VAL A 50 10.74 5.58 -2.80
N ASN A 51 11.42 4.85 -1.93
CA ASN A 51 12.40 5.42 -1.02
C ASN A 51 13.73 4.71 -1.24
N LYS A 52 14.80 5.49 -1.42
CA LYS A 52 16.16 4.99 -1.68
C LYS A 52 16.71 4.11 -0.56
N ALA A 53 16.10 4.15 0.63
CA ALA A 53 16.45 3.30 1.75
C ALA A 53 16.03 1.83 1.55
N TYR A 54 15.06 1.54 0.67
CA TYR A 54 14.48 0.20 0.52
C TYR A 54 14.55 -0.31 -0.92
N LYS A 55 14.51 -1.63 -1.08
CA LYS A 55 14.64 -2.35 -2.36
C LYS A 55 13.61 -3.46 -2.47
N ALA A 56 13.42 -4.00 -3.67
CA ALA A 56 12.59 -5.18 -3.88
C ALA A 56 13.08 -6.35 -3.00
N GLY A 57 12.15 -7.05 -2.36
CA GLY A 57 12.41 -8.12 -1.40
C GLY A 57 12.57 -7.67 0.06
N ASP A 58 12.55 -6.36 0.33
CA ASP A 58 12.57 -5.82 1.69
C ASP A 58 11.15 -5.70 2.26
N TYR A 59 11.02 -5.76 3.59
CA TYR A 59 9.74 -5.56 4.27
C TYR A 59 9.68 -4.16 4.85
N VAL A 60 8.65 -3.42 4.49
CA VAL A 60 8.43 -2.04 4.95
C VAL A 60 7.08 -1.89 5.62
N ASP A 61 7.06 -1.10 6.69
CA ASP A 61 5.85 -0.72 7.37
C ASP A 61 5.24 0.48 6.65
N VAL A 62 4.08 0.28 6.03
CA VAL A 62 3.39 1.33 5.25
C VAL A 62 2.14 1.75 6.00
N THR A 63 2.07 3.03 6.34
CA THR A 63 0.85 3.63 6.89
C THR A 63 -0.06 4.01 5.74
N ILE A 64 -1.28 3.45 5.74
CA ILE A 64 -2.27 3.71 4.69
C ILE A 64 -2.87 5.09 4.93
N GLU A 65 -2.75 5.99 3.96
CA GLU A 65 -3.36 7.33 4.02
C GLU A 65 -4.62 7.41 3.17
N ARG A 66 -4.69 6.65 2.07
CA ARG A 66 -5.84 6.62 1.18
C ARG A 66 -6.01 5.24 0.57
N CYS A 67 -7.23 4.88 0.22
CA CYS A 67 -7.51 3.67 -0.55
C CYS A 67 -8.27 4.01 -1.83
N THR A 68 -8.06 3.19 -2.85
CA THR A 68 -8.80 3.19 -4.10
C THR A 68 -9.58 1.87 -4.20
N PRO A 69 -10.60 1.75 -5.07
CA PRO A 69 -11.44 0.54 -5.14
C PRO A 69 -10.69 -0.77 -5.43
N ALA A 70 -9.41 -0.72 -5.81
CA ALA A 70 -8.59 -1.90 -6.09
C ALA A 70 -7.19 -1.87 -5.44
N THR A 71 -6.81 -0.81 -4.73
CA THR A 71 -5.41 -0.64 -4.27
C THR A 71 -5.32 0.27 -3.06
N LEU A 72 -4.48 -0.08 -2.09
CA LEU A 72 -4.16 0.77 -0.96
C LEU A 72 -3.01 1.70 -1.33
N ILE A 73 -3.04 2.94 -0.87
CA ILE A 73 -1.99 3.90 -1.09
C ILE A 73 -1.57 4.52 0.24
N GLY A 74 -0.27 4.46 0.51
CA GLY A 74 0.27 4.91 1.77
C GLY A 74 1.68 5.44 1.62
N LYS A 75 2.27 5.74 2.77
CA LYS A 75 3.67 6.15 2.88
C LYS A 75 4.39 5.22 3.84
N ILE A 76 5.68 5.01 3.57
CA ILE A 76 6.54 4.22 4.45
C ILE A 76 6.67 4.96 5.77
N LYS A 77 6.29 4.32 6.87
CA LYS A 77 6.57 4.79 8.22
C LYS A 77 8.02 4.46 8.52
N ALA A 78 8.92 5.34 8.10
CA ALA A 78 10.29 5.31 8.60
C ALA A 78 10.20 5.65 10.09
N ASP A 79 10.33 4.63 10.93
CA ASP A 79 10.38 4.79 12.37
C ASP A 79 11.69 5.52 12.70
N VAL A 80 11.61 6.84 12.77
CA VAL A 80 12.56 7.65 13.53
C VAL A 80 12.08 7.54 14.97
N GLU A 81 12.60 6.56 15.70
CA GLU A 81 12.58 6.63 17.16
C GLU A 81 13.49 7.80 17.58
N ILE A 82 12.91 8.75 18.33
CA ILE A 82 13.64 9.76 19.13
C ILE A 82 13.78 9.21 20.54
#